data_AF-A0A959K616-F1
#
_entry.id   AF-A0A959K616-F1
#
_cell.length_a   1.000
_cell.length_b   1.000
_cell.length_c   1.000
_cell.angle_alpha   90.00
_cell.angle_beta   90.00
_cell.angle_gamma   90.00
#
_symmetry.space_group_name_H-M   'P 1'
#
loop_
_entity.id
_entity.type
_entity.pdbx_description
1 polymer ?
#
loop_
_entity_poly.entity_id
_entity_poly.type
_entity_poly.pdbx_seq_one_letter_code
_entity_poly.pdbx_strand_id
1 'polypeptide(L)'
;MKENIKTLGELKASGYRSRAVRDELRENLIAKIKAKEERFPGIIGYEQTVLPDVERAILSRHHILLLGLRGQAKTAIARLMVNLLDEWMPIISGNELNDDPLRPITRFGRDAIAESGDDTPVSWVHRSERYVEKLATPDVSIADLIGDVDPIKAAT
;
A
#
# COMPACT_ATOMS: atom_id res chain seq x y z
N MET A 1 17.63 2.99 -6.02
CA MET A 1 16.72 2.71 -7.17
C MET A 1 15.81 3.91 -7.43
N LYS A 2 15.11 4.44 -6.43
CA LYS A 2 14.25 5.65 -6.54
C LYS A 2 14.93 6.90 -7.14
N GLU A 3 16.17 7.20 -6.76
CA GLU A 3 16.78 8.51 -7.06
C GLU A 3 17.02 8.80 -8.56
N ASN A 4 17.00 7.76 -9.40
CA ASN A 4 17.34 7.85 -10.82
C ASN A 4 16.17 7.55 -11.76
N ILE A 5 14.97 7.24 -11.26
CA ILE A 5 13.80 6.95 -12.09
C ILE A 5 12.77 8.06 -11.88
N LYS A 6 12.61 8.91 -12.88
CA LYS A 6 11.75 10.10 -12.89
C LYS A 6 10.70 10.06 -13.99
N THR A 7 10.80 9.13 -14.94
CA THR A 7 9.82 8.99 -16.04
C THR A 7 9.27 7.57 -16.15
N LEU A 8 8.13 7.44 -16.84
CA LEU A 8 7.51 6.16 -17.13
C LEU A 8 8.42 5.26 -18.00
N GLY A 9 9.15 5.83 -18.96
CA GLY A 9 10.10 5.12 -19.80
C GLY A 9 11.24 4.49 -18.98
N GLU A 10 11.82 5.26 -18.06
CA GLU A 10 12.85 4.77 -17.12
C GLU A 10 12.30 3.68 -16.20
N LEU A 11 11.06 3.83 -15.72
CA LEU A 11 10.40 2.85 -14.87
C LEU A 11 10.21 1.51 -15.62
N LYS A 12 9.76 1.56 -16.88
CA LYS A 12 9.65 0.37 -17.74
C LYS A 12 11.02 -0.28 -17.97
N ALA A 13 12.04 0.53 -18.28
CA ALA A 13 13.41 0.05 -18.50
C ALA A 13 14.03 -0.60 -17.25
N SER A 14 13.63 -0.17 -16.06
CA SER A 14 14.06 -0.78 -14.79
C SER A 14 13.49 -2.17 -14.56
N GLY A 15 12.50 -2.60 -15.35
CA GLY A 15 11.81 -3.88 -15.18
C GLY A 15 10.83 -3.89 -14.01
N TYR A 16 10.44 -2.71 -13.50
CA TYR A 16 9.42 -2.60 -12.46
C TYR A 16 8.13 -3.28 -12.90
N ARG A 17 7.52 -4.02 -11.96
CA ARG A 17 6.24 -4.69 -12.18
C ARG A 17 5.27 -4.24 -11.12
N SER A 18 4.18 -3.63 -11.57
CA SER A 18 3.06 -3.36 -10.69
C SER A 18 2.42 -4.65 -10.21
N ARG A 19 2.05 -4.67 -8.93
CA ARG A 19 1.37 -5.77 -8.26
C ARG A 19 0.37 -5.23 -7.27
N ALA A 20 -0.65 -6.02 -6.96
CA ALA A 20 -1.62 -5.65 -5.95
C ALA A 20 -0.95 -5.58 -4.57
N VAL A 21 -1.45 -4.71 -3.69
CA VAL A 21 -0.96 -4.60 -2.30
C VAL A 21 -1.00 -5.95 -1.56
N ARG A 22 -2.01 -6.79 -1.85
CA ARG A 22 -2.09 -8.14 -1.25
C ARG A 22 -0.98 -9.07 -1.72
N ASP A 23 -0.52 -8.91 -2.96
CA ASP A 23 0.61 -9.68 -3.50
C ASP A 23 1.93 -9.19 -2.92
N GLU A 24 2.11 -7.87 -2.87
CA GLU A 24 3.26 -7.23 -2.23
C GLU A 24 3.43 -7.67 -0.77
N LEU A 25 2.37 -7.55 0.05
CA LEU A 25 2.37 -7.99 1.45
C LEU A 25 2.73 -9.48 1.58
N ARG A 26 2.14 -10.32 0.72
CA ARG A 26 2.39 -11.77 0.73
C ARG A 26 3.82 -12.11 0.37
N GLU A 27 4.35 -11.54 -0.71
CA GLU A 27 5.70 -11.82 -1.20
C GLU A 27 6.76 -11.37 -0.19
N ASN A 28 6.59 -10.17 0.36
CA ASN A 28 7.49 -9.62 1.36
C ASN A 28 7.42 -10.37 2.69
N LEU A 29 6.22 -10.83 3.10
CA LEU A 29 6.09 -11.72 4.25
C LEU A 29 6.81 -13.05 4.02
N ILE A 30 6.66 -13.68 2.85
CA ILE A 30 7.36 -14.92 2.50
C ILE A 30 8.88 -14.70 2.55
N ALA A 31 9.38 -13.58 2.03
CA ALA A 31 10.80 -13.23 2.07
C ALA A 31 11.31 -13.13 3.52
N LYS A 32 10.60 -12.40 4.38
CA LYS A 32 10.95 -12.28 5.81
C LYS A 32 10.91 -13.62 6.55
N ILE A 33 9.92 -14.47 6.29
CA ILE A 33 9.84 -15.82 6.87
C ILE A 33 11.07 -16.64 6.47
N LYS A 34 11.45 -16.63 5.18
CA LYS A 34 12.64 -17.35 4.69
C LYS A 34 13.93 -16.81 5.32
N ALA A 35 14.03 -15.50 5.48
CA ALA A 35 15.15 -14.83 6.13
C ALA A 35 15.17 -14.98 7.66
N LYS A 36 14.13 -15.59 8.26
CA LYS A 36 13.93 -15.68 9.72
C LYS A 36 13.97 -14.31 10.42
N GLU A 37 13.56 -13.26 9.72
CA GLU A 37 13.45 -11.93 10.28
C GLU A 37 12.25 -11.82 11.21
N GLU A 38 12.32 -10.92 12.19
CA GLU A 38 11.17 -10.55 13.01
C GLU A 38 10.15 -9.75 12.17
N ARG A 39 8.86 -10.13 12.24
CA ARG A 39 7.80 -9.57 11.40
C ARG A 39 6.98 -8.49 12.11
N PHE A 40 6.77 -8.68 13.42
CA PHE A 40 5.96 -7.81 14.26
C PHE A 40 6.73 -7.41 15.53
N PRO A 41 7.82 -6.64 15.40
CA PRO A 41 8.65 -6.25 16.53
C PRO A 41 7.83 -5.47 17.56
N GLY A 42 8.05 -5.80 18.84
CA GLY A 42 7.38 -5.13 19.97
C GLY A 42 5.96 -5.62 20.26
N ILE A 43 5.42 -6.59 19.52
CA ILE A 43 4.17 -7.27 19.88
C ILE A 43 4.48 -8.47 20.77
N ILE A 44 4.12 -8.37 22.05
CA ILE A 44 4.45 -9.38 23.07
C ILE A 44 3.21 -10.22 23.41
N GLY A 45 3.36 -11.53 23.51
CA GLY A 45 2.35 -12.46 24.03
C GLY A 45 1.35 -13.00 22.99
N TYR A 46 1.50 -12.60 21.72
CA TYR A 46 0.65 -13.02 20.60
C TYR A 46 1.37 -13.91 19.58
N GLU A 47 2.60 -14.34 19.88
CA GLU A 47 3.49 -15.09 18.99
C GLU A 47 2.92 -16.47 18.61
N GLN A 48 2.12 -17.06 19.50
CA GLN A 48 1.50 -18.39 19.30
C GLN A 48 -0.01 -18.34 19.04
N THR A 49 -0.60 -17.14 18.95
CA THR A 49 -2.06 -16.98 18.79
C THR A 49 -2.39 -16.06 17.62
N VAL A 50 -2.39 -14.74 17.82
CA VAL A 50 -2.86 -13.76 16.83
C VAL A 50 -1.88 -13.58 15.67
N LEU A 51 -0.57 -13.52 15.95
CA LEU A 51 0.42 -13.25 14.89
C LEU A 51 0.44 -14.36 13.82
N PRO A 52 0.41 -15.67 14.16
CA PRO A 52 0.27 -16.72 13.17
C PRO A 52 -0.99 -16.59 12.30
N ASP A 53 -2.12 -16.16 12.85
CA ASP A 53 -3.36 -15.98 12.08
C ASP A 53 -3.30 -14.77 11.15
N VAL A 54 -2.67 -13.67 11.59
CA VAL A 54 -2.38 -12.52 10.73
C VAL A 54 -1.50 -12.93 9.55
N GLU A 55 -0.44 -13.68 9.81
CA GLU A 55 0.45 -14.21 8.76
C GLU A 55 -0.30 -15.11 7.78
N ARG A 56 -1.12 -16.05 8.27
CA ARG A 56 -1.96 -16.90 7.42
C ARG A 56 -2.92 -16.08 6.57
N ALA A 57 -3.55 -15.06 7.14
CA ALA A 57 -4.47 -14.20 6.40
C ALA A 57 -3.75 -13.45 5.27
N ILE A 58 -2.55 -12.92 5.52
CA ILE A 58 -1.72 -12.26 4.51
C ILE A 58 -1.31 -13.26 3.41
N LEU A 59 -0.82 -14.45 3.80
CA LEU A 59 -0.43 -15.50 2.86
C LEU A 59 -1.59 -15.94 1.96
N SER A 60 -2.80 -15.98 2.51
CA SER A 60 -4.04 -16.31 1.79
C SER A 60 -4.69 -15.11 1.09
N ARG A 61 -4.09 -13.91 1.16
CA ARG A 61 -4.60 -12.68 0.54
C ARG A 61 -6.02 -12.30 1.03
N HIS A 62 -6.31 -12.58 2.30
CA HIS A 62 -7.59 -12.24 2.93
C HIS A 62 -7.59 -10.83 3.51
N HIS A 63 -8.78 -10.25 3.62
CA HIS A 63 -9.00 -9.08 4.48
C HIS A 63 -8.96 -9.51 5.95
N ILE A 64 -8.48 -8.62 6.82
CA ILE A 64 -8.30 -8.90 8.25
C ILE A 64 -9.19 -7.96 9.05
N LEU A 65 -9.96 -8.54 9.97
CA LEU A 65 -10.70 -7.81 11.00
C LEU A 65 -10.11 -8.16 12.36
N LEU A 66 -9.49 -7.19 13.03
CA LEU A 66 -8.93 -7.37 14.37
C LEU A 66 -10.00 -7.06 15.43
N LEU A 67 -10.38 -8.06 16.22
CA LEU A 67 -11.35 -7.94 17.30
C LEU A 67 -10.66 -8.11 18.65
N GLY A 68 -11.01 -7.28 19.63
CA GLY A 68 -10.43 -7.34 20.97
C GLY A 68 -10.68 -6.09 21.78
N LEU A 69 -10.37 -6.16 23.07
CA LEU A 69 -10.53 -5.05 24.02
C LEU A 69 -9.51 -3.93 23.76
N ARG A 70 -9.72 -2.77 24.41
CA ARG A 70 -8.78 -1.66 24.37
C ARG A 70 -7.43 -2.10 24.95
N GLY A 71 -6.33 -1.67 24.33
CA GLY A 71 -4.97 -2.00 24.77
C GLY A 71 -4.43 -3.36 24.28
N GLN A 72 -5.21 -4.15 23.54
CA GLN A 72 -4.78 -5.46 23.01
C GLN A 72 -4.05 -5.36 21.66
N ALA A 73 -3.20 -4.36 21.48
CA ALA A 73 -2.30 -4.22 20.33
C ALA A 73 -2.91 -4.20 18.90
N LYS A 74 -4.24 -4.14 18.73
CA LYS A 74 -4.91 -4.13 17.40
C LYS A 74 -4.31 -3.10 16.42
N THR A 75 -4.29 -1.84 16.82
CA THR A 75 -3.73 -0.76 16.00
C THR A 75 -2.21 -0.89 15.82
N ALA A 76 -1.50 -1.43 16.83
CA ALA A 76 -0.06 -1.65 16.73
C ALA A 76 0.27 -2.71 15.66
N ILE A 77 -0.46 -3.84 15.65
CA ILE A 77 -0.33 -4.88 14.62
C ILE A 77 -0.62 -4.28 13.24
N ALA A 78 -1.72 -3.52 13.09
CA ALA A 78 -2.09 -2.91 11.82
C ALA A 78 -1.01 -1.97 11.27
N ARG A 79 -0.44 -1.11 12.13
CA ARG A 79 0.65 -0.20 11.75
C ARG A 79 1.94 -0.92 11.40
N LEU A 80 2.24 -2.05 12.05
CA LEU A 80 3.43 -2.85 11.73
C LEU A 80 3.33 -3.54 10.36
N MET A 81 2.12 -3.81 9.83
CA MET A 81 1.96 -4.38 8.49
C MET A 81 2.56 -3.49 7.39
N VAL A 82 2.70 -2.19 7.64
CA VAL A 82 3.39 -1.26 6.71
C VAL A 82 4.83 -1.68 6.43
N ASN A 83 5.50 -2.33 7.39
CA ASN A 83 6.86 -2.83 7.23
C ASN A 83 6.96 -4.03 6.28
N LEU A 84 5.82 -4.59 5.86
CA LEU A 84 5.73 -5.62 4.83
C LEU A 84 5.51 -5.03 3.43
N LEU A 85 5.36 -3.71 3.30
CA LEU A 85 5.33 -3.03 2.01
C LEU A 85 6.75 -2.71 1.54
N ASP A 86 6.91 -2.64 0.23
CA ASP A 86 8.10 -2.11 -0.42
C ASP A 86 8.36 -0.69 0.05
N GLU A 87 9.63 -0.38 0.29
CA GLU A 87 10.02 0.91 0.85
C GLU A 87 9.52 2.09 0.00
N TRP A 88 9.50 1.92 -1.33
CA TRP A 88 9.13 2.96 -2.28
C TRP A 88 8.16 2.41 -3.34
N MET A 89 7.07 3.15 -3.55
CA MET A 89 6.06 2.87 -4.59
C MET A 89 6.04 4.01 -5.61
N PRO A 90 6.16 3.72 -6.92
CA PRO A 90 6.08 4.74 -7.95
C PRO A 90 4.63 5.17 -8.17
N ILE A 91 4.42 6.45 -8.44
CA ILE A 91 3.12 7.06 -8.72
C ILE A 91 3.26 8.04 -9.90
N ILE A 92 2.17 8.32 -10.60
CA ILE A 92 2.13 9.43 -11.55
C ILE A 92 2.22 10.75 -10.77
N SER A 93 3.19 11.60 -11.10
CA SER A 93 3.38 12.87 -10.40
C SER A 93 2.15 13.78 -10.53
N GLY A 94 1.74 14.39 -9.41
CA GLY A 94 0.58 15.30 -9.38
C GLY A 94 -0.78 14.60 -9.28
N ASN A 95 -0.83 13.26 -9.29
CA ASN A 95 -2.07 12.52 -9.06
C ASN A 95 -2.37 12.40 -7.56
N GLU A 96 -3.54 12.89 -7.14
CA GLU A 96 -3.99 12.83 -5.74
C GLU A 96 -4.24 11.39 -5.24
N LEU A 97 -4.56 10.47 -6.15
CA LEU A 97 -4.90 9.09 -5.86
C LEU A 97 -3.71 8.12 -5.98
N ASN A 98 -2.50 8.65 -6.18
CA ASN A 98 -1.29 7.84 -6.30
C ASN A 98 -1.40 6.77 -7.39
N ASP A 99 -1.93 7.14 -8.56
CA ASP A 99 -2.11 6.23 -9.69
C ASP A 99 -0.82 5.51 -10.07
N ASP A 100 -0.95 4.22 -10.36
CA ASP A 100 0.12 3.39 -10.87
C ASP A 100 0.52 3.82 -12.30
N PRO A 101 1.79 4.21 -12.54
CA PRO A 101 2.26 4.62 -13.86
C PRO A 101 2.14 3.54 -14.94
N LEU A 102 2.12 2.26 -14.57
CA LEU A 102 1.98 1.14 -15.51
C LEU A 102 0.53 0.75 -15.76
N ARG A 103 -0.38 1.07 -14.83
CA ARG A 103 -1.80 0.68 -14.87
C ARG A 103 -2.69 1.80 -14.28
N PRO A 104 -2.73 2.98 -14.91
CA PRO A 104 -3.48 4.12 -14.38
C PRO A 104 -4.98 3.82 -14.31
N ILE A 105 -5.61 4.17 -13.19
CA ILE A 105 -7.05 3.97 -13.01
C ILE A 105 -7.79 5.28 -13.27
N THR A 106 -7.28 6.39 -12.73
CA THR A 106 -7.93 7.70 -12.85
C THR A 106 -7.81 8.28 -14.26
N ARG A 107 -8.74 9.15 -14.61
CA ARG A 107 -8.65 9.91 -15.86
C ARG A 107 -7.41 10.78 -15.93
N PHE A 108 -7.03 11.45 -14.83
CA PHE A 108 -5.80 12.23 -14.77
C PHE A 108 -4.57 11.40 -15.15
N GLY A 109 -4.44 10.18 -14.60
CA GLY A 109 -3.32 9.30 -14.91
C GLY A 109 -3.33 8.82 -16.36
N ARG A 110 -4.50 8.48 -16.90
CA ARG A 110 -4.65 8.07 -18.31
C ARG A 110 -4.32 9.22 -19.27
N ASP A 111 -4.79 10.42 -18.98
CA ASP A 111 -4.55 11.62 -19.80
C ASP A 111 -3.06 11.99 -19.77
N ALA A 112 -2.41 11.97 -18.59
CA ALA A 112 -0.98 12.23 -18.45
C ALA A 112 -0.09 11.23 -19.22
N ILE A 113 -0.51 9.97 -19.32
CA ILE A 113 0.17 8.95 -20.13
C ILE A 113 -0.13 9.10 -21.61
N ALA A 114 -1.35 9.48 -21.98
CA ALA A 114 -1.72 9.75 -23.37
C ALA A 114 -0.98 10.98 -23.93
N GLU A 115 -0.75 12.01 -23.13
CA GLU A 115 -0.07 13.24 -23.52
C GLU A 115 1.45 13.07 -23.56
N SER A 116 2.05 12.54 -22.48
CA SER A 116 3.51 12.51 -22.32
C SER A 116 4.17 11.16 -22.61
N GLY A 117 3.41 10.08 -22.79
CA GLY A 117 3.94 8.76 -23.12
C GLY A 117 5.03 8.29 -22.15
N ASP A 118 6.20 7.94 -22.68
CA ASP A 118 7.33 7.50 -21.84
C ASP A 118 7.96 8.64 -21.01
N ASP A 119 7.68 9.90 -21.35
CA ASP A 119 8.13 11.08 -20.61
C ASP A 119 7.19 11.45 -19.44
N THR A 120 6.11 10.68 -19.21
CA THR A 120 5.20 10.92 -18.09
C THR A 120 5.98 10.95 -16.77
N PRO A 121 5.91 12.06 -16.00
CA PRO A 121 6.65 12.18 -14.75
C PRO A 121 6.19 11.18 -13.68
N VAL A 122 7.16 10.58 -13.01
CA VAL A 122 6.97 9.60 -11.92
C VAL A 122 7.52 10.17 -10.61
N SER A 123 6.69 10.14 -9.57
CA SER A 123 7.06 10.42 -8.18
C SER A 123 7.08 9.12 -7.36
N TRP A 124 7.61 9.18 -6.14
CA TRP A 124 7.76 7.99 -5.30
C TRP A 124 7.29 8.25 -3.87
N VAL A 125 6.36 7.42 -3.40
CA VAL A 125 5.76 7.46 -2.07
C VAL A 125 6.46 6.46 -1.16
N HIS A 126 6.85 6.88 0.05
CA HIS A 126 7.46 5.97 1.02
C HIS A 126 6.39 5.09 1.67
N ARG A 127 6.71 3.85 2.05
CA ARG A 127 5.74 2.96 2.71
C ARG A 127 5.04 3.56 3.93
N SER A 128 5.73 4.40 4.70
CA SER A 128 5.12 5.05 5.88
C SER A 128 3.97 5.99 5.54
N GLU A 129 3.91 6.48 4.31
CA GLU A 129 2.87 7.38 3.81
C GLU A 129 1.68 6.61 3.22
N ARG A 130 1.79 5.27 3.06
CA ARG A 130 0.77 4.41 2.46
C ARG A 130 -0.27 3.90 3.47
N TYR A 131 -0.12 4.23 4.76
CA TYR A 131 -1.06 3.84 5.81
C TYR A 131 -1.96 5.00 6.21
N VAL A 132 -3.27 4.76 6.16
CA VAL A 132 -4.30 5.71 6.58
C VAL A 132 -5.15 5.05 7.67
N GLU A 133 -5.42 5.79 8.73
CA GLU A 133 -6.30 5.39 9.83
C GLU A 133 -7.40 6.44 9.98
N LYS A 134 -8.65 6.00 9.99
CA LYS A 134 -9.81 6.85 10.26
C LYS A 134 -10.61 6.24 11.41
N LEU A 135 -11.00 7.06 12.37
CA LEU A 135 -11.89 6.62 13.43
C LEU A 135 -13.28 6.46 12.84
N ALA A 136 -13.86 5.27 12.96
CA ALA A 136 -15.23 5.02 12.54
C ALA A 136 -16.20 5.67 13.54
N THR A 137 -16.55 6.93 13.30
CA THR A 137 -17.78 7.53 13.85
C THR A 137 -18.94 7.23 12.90
N PRO A 138 -20.21 7.19 13.38
CA PRO A 138 -21.37 6.98 12.51
C PRO A 138 -21.45 7.94 11.33
N ASP A 139 -20.83 9.11 11.47
CA ASP A 139 -20.83 10.19 10.47
C ASP A 139 -19.74 10.02 9.38
N VAL A 140 -18.86 9.01 9.48
CA VAL A 140 -17.84 8.75 8.44
C VAL A 140 -18.50 8.19 7.19
N SER A 141 -18.37 8.92 6.08
CA SER A 141 -18.86 8.49 4.78
C SER A 141 -17.84 7.58 4.06
N ILE A 142 -18.28 6.92 2.98
CA ILE A 142 -17.36 6.16 2.10
C ILE A 142 -16.32 7.09 1.47
N ALA A 143 -16.69 8.34 1.16
CA ALA A 143 -15.75 9.33 0.65
C ALA A 143 -14.63 9.56 1.69
N ASP A 144 -14.99 9.80 2.95
CA ASP A 144 -14.02 9.99 4.05
C ASP A 144 -13.04 8.82 4.24
N LEU A 145 -13.42 7.60 3.83
CA LEU A 145 -12.59 6.39 3.89
C LEU A 145 -11.62 6.28 2.71
N ILE A 146 -11.97 6.83 1.55
CA ILE A 146 -11.12 6.88 0.36
C ILE A 146 -10.13 8.06 0.46
N GLY A 147 -10.44 9.05 1.30
CA GLY A 147 -9.73 10.34 1.45
C GLY A 147 -10.67 11.48 1.05
N ASP A 148 -10.30 12.75 1.25
CA ASP A 148 -11.02 13.91 0.66
C ASP A 148 -10.88 13.95 -0.88
N VAL A 149 -11.11 12.80 -1.51
CA VAL A 149 -11.11 12.56 -2.93
C VAL A 149 -12.55 12.74 -3.34
N ASP A 150 -12.82 13.81 -4.07
CA ASP A 150 -14.12 14.00 -4.71
C ASP A 150 -14.48 12.72 -5.48
N PRO A 151 -15.55 11.99 -5.10
CA PRO A 151 -15.94 10.74 -5.76
C PRO A 151 -16.16 10.90 -7.26
N ILE A 152 -16.51 12.11 -7.71
CA ILE A 152 -16.67 12.45 -9.13
C ILE A 152 -15.32 12.36 -9.86
N LYS A 153 -14.23 12.80 -9.23
CA LYS A 153 -12.87 12.70 -9.80
C LYS A 153 -12.35 11.26 -9.87
N ALA A 154 -12.84 10.37 -8.99
CA ALA A 154 -12.44 8.95 -8.98
C ALA A 154 -13.23 8.09 -9.98
N ALA A 155 -14.45 8.50 -10.34
CA ALA A 155 -15.38 7.74 -11.17
C ALA A 155 -15.45 8.19 -12.64
N THR A 156 -14.78 9.29 -13.02
CA THR A 156 -14.79 9.87 -14.38
C THR A 156 -13.41 9.85 -15.00
#